data_AF-A0A2N8M8Q3-F1
#
_entry.id   AF-A0A2N8M8Q3-F1
#
_cell.length_a   1.000
_cell.length_b   1.000
_cell.length_c   1.000
_cell.angle_alpha   90.00
_cell.angle_beta   90.00
_cell.angle_gamma   90.00
#
_symmetry.space_group_name_H-M   'P 1'
#
loop_
_entity.id
_entity.type
_entity.pdbx_description
1 polymer ?
#
loop_
_entity_poly.entity_id
_entity_poly.type
_entity_poly.pdbx_seq_one_letter_code
_entity_poly.pdbx_strand_id
1 'polypeptide(L)'
;MTKESNSIQDAGNGQLNEMTLDFTKTLQAIFAEGADYTKKSVETRLALGEKLLGAKSFDTVIQIQTEYAKTAYADFVAEATKMGELHSELAKAAFRPAQQAITAMQGIQCTK
;
A
#
# COMPACT_ATOMS: atom_id res chain seq x y z
N MET A 1 27.06 7.40 -33.64
CA MET A 1 26.55 6.16 -33.00
C MET A 1 26.95 6.01 -31.53
N THR A 2 28.11 6.50 -31.06
CA THR A 2 28.56 6.29 -29.66
C THR A 2 27.98 7.27 -28.63
N LYS A 3 27.52 8.46 -29.03
CA LYS A 3 26.94 9.47 -28.11
C LYS A 3 25.50 9.13 -27.66
N GLU A 4 24.68 8.55 -28.55
CA GLU A 4 23.30 8.15 -28.22
C GLU A 4 23.27 6.94 -27.28
N SER A 5 24.09 5.91 -27.54
CA SER A 5 24.15 4.73 -26.66
C SER A 5 24.58 5.08 -25.23
N ASN A 6 25.45 6.08 -25.04
CA ASN A 6 25.91 6.47 -23.71
C ASN A 6 24.86 7.27 -22.92
N SER A 7 24.07 8.13 -23.58
CA SER A 7 22.96 8.86 -22.95
C SER A 7 21.78 7.95 -22.61
N ILE A 8 21.51 6.94 -23.45
CA ILE A 8 20.45 5.94 -23.20
C ILE A 8 20.83 5.02 -22.03
N GLN A 9 22.13 4.72 -21.87
CA GLN A 9 22.62 3.85 -20.79
C GLN A 9 22.68 4.56 -19.42
N ASP A 10 23.02 5.85 -19.40
CA ASP A 10 22.97 6.69 -18.19
C ASP A 10 21.53 6.95 -17.72
N ALA A 11 20.63 7.30 -18.64
CA ALA A 11 19.20 7.46 -18.35
C ALA A 11 18.51 6.14 -17.95
N GLY A 12 19.01 4.99 -18.44
CA GLY A 12 18.55 3.66 -18.07
C GLY A 12 18.97 3.25 -16.65
N ASN A 13 20.23 3.47 -16.29
CA ASN A 13 20.74 3.12 -14.95
C ASN A 13 20.16 4.01 -13.84
N GLY A 14 19.95 5.31 -14.09
CA GLY A 14 19.31 6.22 -13.12
C GLY A 14 17.86 5.82 -12.79
N GLN A 15 17.07 5.50 -13.82
CA GLN A 15 15.66 5.14 -13.65
C GLN A 15 15.43 3.71 -13.12
N LEU A 16 16.34 2.77 -13.40
CA LEU A 16 16.29 1.42 -12.81
C LEU A 16 16.54 1.43 -11.30
N ASN A 17 17.40 2.34 -10.82
CA ASN A 17 17.60 2.54 -9.38
C ASN A 17 16.38 3.16 -8.70
N GLU A 18 15.72 4.13 -9.33
CA GLU A 18 14.46 4.70 -8.82
C GLU A 18 13.32 3.67 -8.78
N MET A 19 13.21 2.81 -9.80
CA MET A 19 12.23 1.72 -9.85
C MET A 19 12.41 0.72 -8.71
N THR A 20 13.65 0.28 -8.48
CA THR A 20 13.98 -0.65 -7.38
C THR A 20 13.67 -0.03 -6.03
N LEU A 21 13.91 1.28 -5.90
CA LEU A 21 13.62 2.07 -4.71
C LEU A 21 12.10 2.19 -4.45
N ASP A 22 11.31 2.54 -5.47
CA ASP A 22 9.85 2.69 -5.35
C ASP A 22 9.15 1.36 -5.05
N PHE A 23 9.57 0.29 -5.70
CA PHE A 23 9.07 -1.06 -5.43
C PHE A 23 9.37 -1.48 -3.98
N THR A 24 10.62 -1.32 -3.53
CA THR A 24 11.04 -1.69 -2.18
C THR A 24 10.32 -0.85 -1.11
N LYS A 25 10.17 0.46 -1.32
CA LYS A 25 9.42 1.35 -0.42
C LYS A 25 7.96 0.93 -0.30
N THR A 26 7.32 0.60 -1.42
CA THR A 26 5.91 0.18 -1.42
C THR A 26 5.72 -1.13 -0.67
N LEU A 27 6.64 -2.09 -0.85
CA LEU A 27 6.64 -3.34 -0.07
C LEU A 27 6.85 -3.09 1.43
N GLN A 28 7.77 -2.21 1.80
CA GLN A 28 7.99 -1.82 3.19
C GLN A 28 6.74 -1.18 3.79
N ALA A 29 6.03 -0.34 3.03
CA ALA A 29 4.79 0.28 3.46
C ALA A 29 3.67 -0.75 3.68
N ILE A 30 3.53 -1.76 2.81
CA ILE A 30 2.56 -2.87 3.00
C ILE A 30 2.87 -3.63 4.30
N PHE A 31 4.14 -3.94 4.55
CA PHE A 31 4.54 -4.61 5.79
C PHE A 31 4.24 -3.78 7.03
N ALA A 32 4.60 -2.49 7.01
CA ALA A 32 4.34 -1.58 8.11
C ALA A 32 2.85 -1.47 8.42
N GLU A 33 2.02 -1.31 7.38
CA GLU A 33 0.57 -1.20 7.54
C GLU A 33 -0.04 -2.47 8.14
N GLY A 34 0.36 -3.65 7.66
CA GLY A 34 -0.12 -4.91 8.22
C GLY A 34 0.28 -5.12 9.69
N ALA A 35 1.47 -4.66 10.07
CA ALA A 35 1.93 -4.69 11.46
C ALA A 35 1.10 -3.73 12.35
N ASP A 36 0.87 -2.51 11.87
CA ASP A 36 0.07 -1.50 12.57
C ASP A 36 -1.39 -1.95 12.74
N TYR A 37 -2.02 -2.50 11.70
CA TYR A 37 -3.37 -3.05 11.77
C TYR A 37 -3.47 -4.21 12.78
N THR A 38 -2.46 -5.09 12.80
CA THR A 38 -2.40 -6.20 13.76
C THR A 38 -2.33 -5.70 15.19
N LYS A 39 -1.46 -4.71 15.45
CA LYS A 39 -1.32 -4.09 16.77
C LYS A 39 -2.64 -3.46 17.22
N LYS A 40 -3.25 -2.64 16.36
CA LYS A 40 -4.54 -1.99 16.61
C LYS A 40 -5.65 -3.01 16.88
N SER A 41 -5.68 -4.12 16.13
CA SER A 41 -6.66 -5.20 16.30
C SER A 41 -6.55 -5.86 17.68
N VAL A 42 -5.33 -6.08 18.17
CA VAL A 42 -5.10 -6.65 19.52
C VAL A 42 -5.54 -5.67 20.60
N GLU A 43 -5.14 -4.39 20.51
CA GLU A 43 -5.54 -3.34 21.46
C GLU A 43 -7.07 -3.19 21.52
N THR A 44 -7.74 -3.21 20.37
CA THR A 44 -9.20 -3.11 20.27
C THR A 44 -9.89 -4.30 20.93
N ARG A 45 -9.37 -5.52 20.75
CA ARG A 45 -9.92 -6.73 21.38
C ARG A 45 -9.72 -6.74 22.89
N LEU A 46 -8.57 -6.26 23.37
CA LEU A 46 -8.32 -6.11 24.80
C LEU A 46 -9.30 -5.10 25.42
N ALA A 47 -9.47 -3.94 24.79
CA ALA A 47 -10.45 -2.94 25.24
C ALA A 47 -11.90 -3.46 25.21
N LEU A 48 -12.25 -4.27 24.22
CA LEU A 48 -13.55 -4.95 24.18
C LEU A 48 -13.70 -5.90 25.38
N GLY A 49 -12.68 -6.72 25.65
CA GLY A 49 -12.65 -7.65 26.78
C GLY A 49 -12.83 -6.94 28.12
N GLU A 50 -12.10 -5.85 28.36
CA GLU A 50 -12.24 -5.03 29.58
C GLU A 50 -13.65 -4.47 29.74
N LYS A 51 -14.23 -3.94 28.65
CA LYS A 51 -15.61 -3.42 28.66
C LYS A 51 -16.63 -4.51 28.95
N LEU A 52 -16.48 -5.69 28.34
CA LEU A 52 -17.37 -6.82 28.56
C LEU A 52 -17.29 -7.34 30.00
N LEU A 53 -16.09 -7.44 30.58
CA LEU A 53 -15.92 -7.82 31.99
C LEU A 53 -16.55 -6.81 32.96
N GLY A 54 -16.60 -5.53 32.59
CA GLY A 54 -17.28 -4.48 33.36
C GLY A 54 -18.79 -4.39 33.14
N ALA A 55 -19.36 -5.13 32.19
CA ALA A 55 -20.78 -5.05 31.84
C ALA A 55 -21.66 -5.70 32.92
N LYS A 56 -22.69 -4.98 33.39
CA LYS A 56 -23.59 -5.44 34.47
C LYS A 56 -24.97 -5.90 33.97
N SER A 57 -25.25 -5.73 32.69
CA SER A 57 -26.53 -6.09 32.08
C SER A 57 -26.36 -6.47 30.60
N PHE A 58 -27.36 -7.15 30.06
CA PHE A 58 -27.41 -7.52 28.65
C PHE A 58 -27.46 -6.30 27.71
N ASP A 59 -28.22 -5.26 28.07
CA ASP A 59 -28.26 -4.01 27.29
C ASP A 59 -26.87 -3.38 27.16
N THR A 60 -26.06 -3.38 28.22
CA THR A 60 -24.69 -2.86 28.17
C THR A 60 -23.80 -3.70 27.26
N VAL A 61 -23.94 -5.03 27.26
CA VAL A 61 -23.23 -5.92 26.33
C VAL A 61 -23.61 -5.63 24.88
N ILE A 62 -24.90 -5.46 24.58
CA ILE A 62 -25.38 -5.12 23.23
C ILE A 62 -24.78 -3.79 22.76
N GLN A 63 -24.76 -2.78 23.63
CA GLN A 63 -24.13 -1.49 23.32
C GLN A 63 -22.63 -1.64 23.04
N ILE A 64 -21.89 -2.34 23.91
CA ILE A 64 -20.45 -2.57 23.75
C ILE A 64 -20.16 -3.28 22.41
N GLN A 65 -20.90 -4.33 22.09
CA GLN A 65 -20.71 -5.10 20.86
C GLN A 65 -21.09 -4.30 19.61
N THR A 66 -22.13 -3.47 19.70
CA THR A 66 -22.56 -2.57 18.61
C THR A 66 -21.50 -1.52 18.32
N GLU A 67 -20.94 -0.90 19.36
CA GLU A 67 -19.85 0.07 19.20
C GLU A 67 -18.59 -0.58 18.66
N TYR A 68 -18.24 -1.79 19.12
CA TYR A 68 -17.15 -2.56 18.53
C TYR A 68 -17.38 -2.83 17.05
N ALA A 69 -18.59 -3.24 16.65
CA ALA A 69 -18.89 -3.52 15.24
C ALA A 69 -18.75 -2.27 14.36
N LYS A 70 -19.23 -1.10 14.82
CA LYS A 70 -19.06 0.17 14.11
C LYS A 70 -17.58 0.54 13.94
N THR A 71 -16.82 0.50 15.03
CA THR A 71 -15.39 0.82 15.01
C THR A 71 -14.61 -0.14 14.13
N ALA A 72 -14.82 -1.45 14.29
CA ALA A 72 -14.16 -2.48 13.49
C ALA A 72 -14.47 -2.33 11.99
N TYR A 73 -15.69 -1.95 11.64
CA TYR A 73 -16.06 -1.69 10.24
C TYR A 73 -15.34 -0.46 9.68
N ALA A 74 -15.33 0.66 10.41
CA ALA A 74 -14.62 1.87 10.00
C ALA A 74 -13.11 1.62 9.84
N ASP A 75 -12.52 0.90 10.79
CA ASP A 75 -11.11 0.53 10.77
C ASP A 75 -10.77 -0.38 9.59
N PHE A 76 -11.62 -1.38 9.31
CA PHE A 76 -11.46 -2.26 8.16
C PHE A 76 -11.53 -1.50 6.84
N VAL A 77 -12.50 -0.59 6.67
CA VAL A 77 -12.63 0.18 5.43
C VAL A 77 -11.41 1.10 5.23
N ALA A 78 -10.92 1.72 6.29
CA ALA A 78 -9.71 2.53 6.23
C ALA A 78 -8.48 1.71 5.81
N GLU A 79 -8.29 0.54 6.45
CA GLU A 79 -7.19 -0.38 6.13
C GLU A 79 -7.29 -0.90 4.69
N ALA A 80 -8.48 -1.34 4.26
CA ALA A 80 -8.70 -1.87 2.92
C ALA A 80 -8.46 -0.81 1.84
N THR A 81 -8.85 0.43 2.10
CA THR A 81 -8.58 1.56 1.19
C THR A 81 -7.08 1.78 1.05
N LYS A 82 -6.37 1.86 2.17
CA LYS A 82 -4.93 2.10 2.18
C LYS A 82 -4.12 0.96 1.57
N MET A 83 -4.47 -0.29 1.89
CA MET A 83 -3.89 -1.47 1.24
C MET A 83 -4.18 -1.49 -0.27
N GLY A 84 -5.38 -1.10 -0.71
CA GLY A 84 -5.72 -0.98 -2.13
C GLY A 84 -4.85 0.04 -2.87
N GLU A 85 -4.61 1.20 -2.25
CA GLU A 85 -3.69 2.22 -2.78
C GLU A 85 -2.27 1.68 -2.88
N LEU A 86 -1.74 1.05 -1.83
CA LEU A 86 -0.40 0.47 -1.82
C LEU A 86 -0.21 -0.62 -2.89
N HIS A 87 -1.21 -1.48 -3.10
CA HIS A 87 -1.16 -2.47 -4.17
C HIS A 87 -1.24 -1.84 -5.56
N SER A 88 -2.00 -0.75 -5.73
CA SER A 88 -2.03 0.02 -6.99
C SER A 88 -0.67 0.64 -7.29
N GLU A 89 -0.02 1.26 -6.29
CA GLU A 89 1.33 1.82 -6.44
C GLU A 89 2.37 0.74 -6.75
N LEU A 90 2.26 -0.44 -6.13
CA LEU A 90 3.12 -1.58 -6.42
C LEU A 90 2.98 -2.03 -7.87
N ALA A 91 1.75 -2.14 -8.38
CA ALA A 91 1.48 -2.48 -9.77
C ALA A 91 2.04 -1.41 -10.72
N LYS A 92 1.84 -0.12 -10.44
CA LYS A 92 2.41 0.98 -11.24
C LYS A 92 3.93 0.92 -11.29
N ALA A 93 4.58 0.69 -10.14
CA ALA A 93 6.03 0.53 -10.06
C ALA A 93 6.51 -0.65 -10.91
N ALA A 94 5.79 -1.77 -10.90
CA ALA A 94 6.12 -2.96 -11.69
C ALA A 94 5.94 -2.78 -13.21
N PHE A 95 4.91 -2.04 -13.66
CA PHE A 95 4.61 -1.87 -15.10
C PHE A 95 5.26 -0.64 -15.76
N ARG A 96 5.75 0.33 -14.99
CA ARG A 96 6.52 1.48 -15.49
C ARG A 96 7.61 1.14 -16.53
N PRO A 97 8.48 0.11 -16.35
CA PRO A 97 9.51 -0.22 -17.36
C PRO A 97 8.95 -0.53 -18.74
N ALA A 98 7.84 -1.28 -18.81
CA ALA A 98 7.20 -1.61 -20.08
C ALA A 98 6.64 -0.35 -20.76
N GLN A 99 6.04 0.56 -19.99
CA GLN A 99 5.49 1.82 -20.48
C GLN A 99 6.58 2.77 -21.01
N GLN A 100 7.73 2.80 -20.33
CA GLN A 100 8.90 3.59 -20.76
C GLN A 100 9.53 3.03 -22.03
N ALA A 101 9.66 1.70 -22.14
CA ALA A 101 10.16 1.05 -23.35
C ALA A 101 9.28 1.32 -24.58
N ILE A 102 7.95 1.29 -24.41
CA ILE A 102 6.99 1.63 -25.47
C ILE A 102 7.12 3.09 -25.90
N THR A 103 7.23 4.02 -24.94
CA THR A 103 7.40 5.45 -25.21
C THR A 103 8.70 5.73 -25.97
N ALA A 104 9.81 5.09 -25.57
CA ALA A 104 11.09 5.21 -26.24
C ALA A 104 11.04 4.70 -27.70
N MET A 105 10.36 3.59 -27.95
CA MET A 105 10.17 3.03 -29.30
C MET A 105 9.30 3.93 -30.19
N GLN A 106 8.29 4.59 -29.63
CA GLN A 106 7.45 5.56 -30.35
C GLN A 106 8.22 6.83 -30.75
N GLY A 107 9.15 7.29 -29.91
CA GLY A 107 10.03 8.43 -30.24
C GLY A 107 10.94 8.17 -31.45
N ILE A 108 11.35 6.91 -31.66
CA ILE A 108 12.22 6.50 -32.78
C ILE A 108 11.45 6.36 -34.11
N GLN A 109 10.15 6.06 -34.06
CA GLN A 109 9.28 5.98 -35.26
C GLN A 109 8.94 7.37 -35.84
N CYS A 110 8.87 8.42 -35.01
CA CYS A 110 8.60 9.79 -35.47
C CYS A 110 9.84 10.54 -36.02
N THR A 111 11.03 9.93 -35.97
CA THR A 111 12.29 10.55 -36.40
C THR A 111 12.87 9.96 -37.70
N LYS A 112 12.09 9.14 -38.42
CA LYS A 112 12.48 8.55 -39.71
C LYS A 112 11.66 9.07 -40.87
#